data_AF-A0A553KVG9-F1
#
_entry.id   AF-A0A553KVG9-F1
#
_cell.length_a   1.000
_cell.length_b   1.000
_cell.length_c   1.000
_cell.angle_alpha   90.00
_cell.angle_beta   90.00
_cell.angle_gamma   90.00
#
_symmetry.space_group_name_H-M   'P 1'
#
loop_
_entity.id
_entity.type
_entity.pdbx_description
1 polymer ?
#
loop_
_entity_poly.entity_id
_entity_poly.type
_entity_poly.pdbx_seq_one_letter_code
_entity_poly.pdbx_strand_id
1 'polypeptide(L)' 'MEKVNVELSKDEALVLFEFLTRQSESEDLRAEHNSEKIVLSSVVAQLEKSLSEPFSSNWSAILDLSRKRINETWS' A
#
# COMPACT_ATOMS: atom_id res chain seq x y z
N MET A 1 -24.28 0.87 -1.48
CA MET A 1 -23.20 1.82 -1.82
C MET A 1 -22.70 1.48 -3.20
N GLU A 2 -22.52 2.48 -4.05
CA GLU A 2 -21.88 2.32 -5.36
C GLU A 2 -20.40 1.98 -5.18
N LYS A 3 -19.82 1.20 -6.10
CA LYS A 3 -18.42 0.77 -6.02
C LYS A 3 -17.57 1.52 -7.04
N VAL A 4 -16.37 1.89 -6.63
CA VAL A 4 -15.32 2.44 -7.51
C VAL A 4 -14.18 1.43 -7.56
N ASN A 5 -13.71 1.10 -8.77
CA ASN A 5 -12.56 0.21 -8.97
C ASN A 5 -11.33 1.06 -9.32
N VAL A 6 -10.19 0.73 -8.70
CA VAL A 6 -8.88 1.32 -9.01
C VAL A 6 -7.97 0.20 -9.43
N GLU A 7 -7.37 0.32 -10.61
CA GLU A 7 -6.37 -0.62 -11.11
C GLU A 7 -4.97 -0.10 -10.79
N LEU A 8 -4.14 -0.97 -10.22
CA LEU A 8 -2.74 -0.68 -9.89
C LEU A 8 -1.87 -1.74 -10.54
N SER A 9 -0.73 -1.32 -11.09
CA SER A 9 0.35 -2.26 -11.40
C SER A 9 0.85 -2.94 -10.12
N LYS A 10 1.58 -4.04 -10.30
CA LYS A 10 2.13 -4.78 -9.17
C LYS A 10 3.08 -3.92 -8.34
N ASP A 11 3.96 -3.17 -9.00
CA ASP A 11 4.94 -2.31 -8.32
C ASP A 11 4.24 -1.18 -7.55
N GLU A 12 3.19 -0.57 -8.12
CA GLU A 12 2.38 0.46 -7.43
C GLU A 12 1.66 -0.10 -6.21
N ALA A 13 1.06 -1.29 -6.32
CA ALA A 13 0.37 -1.94 -5.21
C ALA A 13 1.32 -2.24 -4.04
N LEU A 14 2.55 -2.69 -4.32
CA LEU A 14 3.57 -2.96 -3.31
C LEU A 14 4.01 -1.67 -2.58
N VAL A 15 4.23 -0.58 -3.32
CA VAL A 15 4.62 0.71 -2.72
C VAL A 15 3.46 1.32 -1.93
N LEU A 16 2.23 1.24 -2.43
CA LEU A 16 1.05 1.72 -1.72
C LEU A 16 0.83 0.92 -0.44
N PHE A 17 0.96 -0.41 -0.49
CA PHE A 17 0.87 -1.27 0.69
C PHE A 17 1.85 -0.82 1.78
N GLU A 18 3.14 -0.73 1.45
CA GLU A 18 4.17 -0.27 2.40
C GLU A 18 3.84 1.11 2.99
N PHE A 19 3.40 2.05 2.15
CA PHE A 19 3.04 3.38 2.61
C PHE A 19 1.90 3.31 3.63
N LEU A 20 0.79 2.63 3.29
CA LEU A 20 -0.39 2.55 4.15
C LEU A 20 -0.12 1.78 5.45
N THR A 21 0.68 0.72 5.42
CA THR A 21 1.04 -0.06 6.62
C THR A 21 1.85 0.80 7.60
N ARG A 22 2.89 1.49 7.12
CA ARG A 22 3.67 2.43 7.97
C ARG A 22 2.81 3.55 8.55
N GLN A 23 1.85 4.03 7.77
CA GLN A 23 0.89 5.02 8.24
C GLN A 23 0.01 4.42 9.35
N SER A 24 -0.56 3.23 9.15
CA SER A 24 -1.43 2.57 10.15
C SER A 24 -0.74 2.27 11.49
N GLU A 25 0.58 2.04 11.48
CA GLU A 25 1.39 1.78 12.67
C GLU A 25 1.87 3.07 13.37
N SER A 26 1.77 4.22 12.70
CA SER A 26 2.18 5.49 13.26
C SER A 26 1.14 6.00 14.26
N GLU A 27 1.55 6.22 15.51
CA GLU A 27 0.73 6.94 16.50
C GLU A 27 0.38 8.37 16.02
N ASP A 28 1.18 8.92 15.10
CA ASP A 28 0.99 10.24 14.50
C ASP A 28 0.03 10.24 13.30
N LEU A 29 -0.68 9.15 13.01
CA LEU A 29 -1.69 9.16 11.96
C LEU A 29 -2.85 10.09 12.34
N ARG A 30 -2.74 11.34 11.89
CA ARG A 30 -3.73 12.42 12.05
C ARG A 30 -4.89 12.21 11.09
N ALA A 31 -5.63 11.11 11.26
CA ALA A 31 -6.94 10.98 10.62
C ALA A 31 -7.88 12.01 11.23
N GLU A 32 -8.52 12.82 10.38
CA GLU A 32 -9.47 13.84 10.83
C GLU A 32 -10.79 13.20 11.27
N HIS A 33 -11.16 12.07 10.65
CA HIS A 33 -12.36 11.33 10.94
C HIS A 33 -12.12 9.82 11.09
N ASN A 34 -12.91 9.15 11.93
CA ASN A 34 -12.80 7.70 12.16
C ASN A 34 -12.99 6.87 10.87
N SER A 35 -13.77 7.39 9.91
CA SER A 35 -13.96 6.71 8.63
C SER A 35 -12.67 6.58 7.82
N GLU A 36 -11.72 7.53 7.94
CA GLU A 36 -10.44 7.44 7.25
C GLU A 36 -9.62 6.26 7.75
N LYS A 37 -9.60 6.05 9.07
CA LYS A 37 -8.95 4.87 9.67
C LYS A 37 -9.58 3.58 9.18
N ILE A 38 -10.92 3.51 9.17
CA ILE A 38 -11.65 2.33 8.69
C ILE A 38 -11.35 2.03 7.21
N VAL A 39 -11.38 3.06 6.35
CA VAL A 39 -11.10 2.91 4.93
C VAL A 39 -9.64 2.48 4.72
N LEU A 40 -8.68 3.11 5.40
CA LEU A 40 -7.27 2.77 5.30
C LEU A 40 -7.01 1.32 5.72
N SER A 41 -7.54 0.89 6.87
CA SER A 41 -7.45 -0.51 7.31
C SER A 41 -8.12 -1.46 6.32
N SER A 42 -9.24 -1.09 5.72
CA SER A 42 -9.92 -1.90 4.71
C SER A 42 -9.11 -2.05 3.43
N VAL A 43 -8.43 -0.99 2.97
CA VAL A 43 -7.57 -1.03 1.79
C VAL A 43 -6.32 -1.87 2.05
N VAL A 44 -5.66 -1.68 3.21
CA VAL A 44 -4.50 -2.51 3.61
C VAL A 44 -4.89 -4.00 3.60
N ALA A 45 -5.99 -4.37 4.25
CA ALA A 45 -6.46 -5.75 4.29
C ALA A 45 -6.82 -6.34 2.92
N GLN A 46 -7.19 -5.51 1.93
CA GLN A 46 -7.39 -5.96 0.55
C GLN A 46 -6.06 -6.21 -0.14
N LEU A 47 -5.09 -5.31 0.01
CA LEU A 47 -3.74 -5.45 -0.54
C LEU A 47 -3.02 -6.66 0.06
N GLU A 48 -3.10 -6.89 1.37
CA GLU A 48 -2.51 -8.07 2.03
C GLU A 48 -3.00 -9.39 1.45
N LYS A 49 -4.28 -9.47 1.05
CA LYS A 49 -4.86 -10.67 0.44
C LYS A 49 -4.39 -10.87 -1.00
N SER A 50 -4.02 -9.80 -1.69
CA SER A 50 -3.61 -9.82 -3.10
C SER A 50 -2.10 -9.88 -3.29
N LEU A 51 -1.31 -9.53 -2.28
CA LEU A 51 0.15 -9.42 -2.35
C LEU A 51 0.79 -10.50 -1.47
N SER A 52 1.68 -11.31 -2.05
CA SER A 52 2.43 -12.35 -1.33
C SER A 52 3.84 -11.88 -0.95
N GLU A 53 4.37 -10.89 -1.67
CA GLU A 53 5.72 -10.35 -1.54
C GLU A 53 6.01 -9.72 -0.17
N PRO A 54 5.06 -9.02 0.49
CA PRO A 54 5.31 -8.48 1.84
C PRO A 54 5.68 -9.53 2.89
N PHE A 55 5.30 -10.80 2.67
CA PHE A 55 5.61 -11.91 3.57
C PHE A 55 6.93 -12.63 3.21
N SER A 56 7.65 -12.15 2.20
CA SER A 56 8.94 -12.70 1.78
C SER A 56 10.07 -12.22 2.67
N SER A 57 11.06 -13.07 2.92
CA SER A 57 12.33 -12.67 3.58
C SER A 57 13.10 -11.61 2.80
N ASN A 58 12.82 -11.46 1.50
CA ASN A 58 13.45 -10.48 0.62
C ASN A 58 12.60 -9.22 0.39
N TRP A 59 11.59 -8.97 1.24
CA TRP A 59 10.63 -7.87 1.07
C TRP A 59 11.30 -6.52 0.77
N SER A 60 12.29 -6.13 1.57
CA SER A 60 13.01 -4.85 1.38
C SER A 60 13.59 -4.69 -0.02
N ALA A 61 14.20 -5.74 -0.57
CA ALA A 61 14.83 -5.67 -1.90
C ALA A 61 13.78 -5.57 -3.02
N ILE A 62 12.66 -6.30 -2.88
CA ILE A 62 11.54 -6.25 -3.83
C ILE A 62 10.93 -4.84 -3.86
N LEU A 63 10.70 -4.27 -2.68
CA LEU A 63 10.15 -2.93 -2.52
C LEU A 63 11.06 -1.86 -3.12
N ASP A 64 12.38 -1.94 -2.90
CA ASP A 64 13.33 -0.98 -3.47
C ASP A 64 13.39 -1.05 -5.00
N LEU A 65 13.32 -2.25 -5.58
CA LEU A 65 13.22 -2.41 -7.04
C LEU A 65 11.92 -1.83 -7.58
N SER A 66 10.79 -2.06 -6.89
CA SER A 66 9.48 -1.52 -7.27
C SER A 66 9.51 0.01 -7.29
N ARG A 67 10.07 0.64 -6.24
CA ARG A 67 10.25 2.09 -6.15
C ARG A 67 11.09 2.66 -7.29
N LYS A 68 12.20 1.98 -7.64
CA LYS A 68 13.07 2.39 -8.76
C LYS A 68 12.31 2.36 -10.08
N ARG A 69 11.61 1.27 -10.38
CA ARG A 69 10.84 1.11 -11.62
C ARG A 69 9.74 2.16 -11.76
N ILE A 70 9.02 2.47 -10.68
CA ILE A 70 8.03 3.55 -10.68
C ILE A 70 8.70 4.87 -11.04
N ASN A 71 9.79 5.24 -10.37
CA ASN A 71 10.49 6.49 -10.68
C ASN A 71 10.96 6.55 -12.13
N GLU A 72 11.51 5.47 -12.69
CA GLU A 72 11.92 5.39 -14.10
C GLU A 72 10.75 5.50 -15.08
N THR A 73 9.57 4.98 -14.71
CA THR A 73 8.36 5.01 -15.56
C THR A 73 7.76 6.41 -15.68
N TRP A 74 7.96 7.27 -14.67
CA TRP A 74 7.37 8.61 -14.59
C TRP A 74 8.43 9.74 -14.68
N SER A 75 9.66 9.41 -15.08
CA SER A 75 10.76 10.38 -15.36
C SER A 75 10.79 10.80 -16.83
#